data_AF-A0A061S9F0-F1
#
_entry.id   AF-A0A061S9F0-F1
#
_cell.length_a   1.000
_cell.length_b   1.000
_cell.length_c   1.000
_cell.angle_alpha   90.00
_cell.angle_beta   90.00
_cell.angle_gamma   90.00
#
_symmetry.space_group_name_H-M   'P 1'
#
loop_
_entity.id
_entity.type
_entity.pdbx_description
1 polymer ?
#
loop_
_entity_poly.entity_id
_entity_poly.type
_entity_poly.pdbx_seq_one_letter_code
_entity_poly.pdbx_strand_id
1 'polypeptide(L)'
;PLTQGELLAEAAQTEIENTASLARMIAREEATKAKATAEKQSYSGPLLRFRSFRQGETAKVHVAVCNMRVPHHMRPQRLGPAPPKPVCAITGQPAKYRDPLTGQPYATVEAFQELRRIHSAAGATS
;
A
#
# COMPACT_ATOMS: atom_id res chain seq x y z
N PRO A 1 6.03 46.94 -60.70
CA PRO A 1 6.63 46.76 -59.36
C PRO A 1 5.85 47.65 -58.39
N LEU A 2 5.44 47.16 -57.22
CA LEU A 2 4.82 48.02 -56.21
C LEU A 2 5.77 49.14 -55.80
N THR A 3 5.24 50.33 -55.56
CA THR A 3 6.01 51.44 -55.04
C THR A 3 6.36 51.18 -53.57
N GLN A 4 7.45 51.78 -53.10
CA GLN A 4 7.87 51.68 -51.70
C GLN A 4 6.77 52.15 -50.73
N GLY A 5 5.96 53.14 -51.13
CA GLY A 5 4.85 53.65 -50.31
C GLY A 5 3.70 52.66 -50.17
N GLU A 6 3.36 51.93 -51.23
CA GLU A 6 2.29 50.91 -51.20
C GLU A 6 2.67 49.73 -50.30
N LEU A 7 3.94 49.31 -50.34
CA LEU A 7 4.49 48.27 -49.46
C LEU A 7 4.38 48.66 -47.98
N LEU A 8 4.64 49.93 -47.65
CA LEU A 8 4.51 50.43 -46.28
C LEU A 8 3.05 50.49 -45.82
N ALA A 9 2.13 50.84 -46.71
CA ALA A 9 0.69 50.88 -46.39
C ALA A 9 0.11 49.48 -46.14
N GLU A 10 0.51 48.49 -46.95
CA GLU A 10 0.13 47.09 -46.78
C GLU A 10 0.68 46.49 -45.48
N ALA A 11 1.95 46.80 -45.16
CA ALA A 11 2.58 46.38 -43.91
C ALA A 11 1.83 46.92 -42.67
N ALA A 12 1.40 48.19 -42.70
CA ALA A 12 0.65 48.80 -41.60
C ALA A 12 -0.71 48.12 -41.37
N GLN A 13 -1.41 47.76 -42.44
CA GLN A 13 -2.68 47.01 -42.34
C GLN A 13 -2.44 45.59 -41.77
N THR A 14 -1.39 44.93 -42.26
CA THR A 14 -0.99 43.59 -41.80
C THR A 14 -0.62 43.59 -40.31
N GLU A 15 0.02 44.65 -39.82
CA GLU A 15 0.35 44.80 -38.39
C GLU A 15 -0.92 44.88 -37.52
N ILE A 16 -1.93 45.63 -37.97
CA ILE A 16 -3.22 45.74 -37.27
C ILE A 16 -3.92 44.37 -37.20
N GLU A 17 -3.92 43.61 -38.30
CA GLU A 17 -4.53 42.29 -38.33
C GLU A 17 -3.76 41.27 -37.48
N ASN A 18 -2.43 41.31 -37.52
CA ASN A 18 -1.56 40.42 -36.75
C ASN A 18 -1.67 40.68 -35.25
N THR A 19 -1.69 41.94 -34.83
CA THR A 19 -1.87 42.30 -33.40
C THR A 19 -3.23 41.85 -32.88
N ALA A 20 -4.31 42.03 -33.65
CA ALA A 20 -5.64 41.54 -33.31
C ALA A 20 -5.73 40.00 -33.28
N SER A 21 -5.03 39.32 -34.20
CA SER A 21 -4.92 37.86 -34.22
C SER A 21 -4.15 37.33 -33.01
N LEU A 22 -3.00 37.94 -32.69
CA LEU A 22 -2.16 37.60 -31.56
C LEU A 22 -2.91 37.77 -30.22
N ALA A 23 -3.65 38.86 -30.05
CA ALA A 23 -4.45 39.09 -28.85
C ALA A 23 -5.50 37.98 -28.63
N ARG A 24 -6.15 37.51 -29.71
CA ARG A 24 -7.10 36.38 -29.63
C ARG A 24 -6.41 35.08 -29.22
N MET A 25 -5.19 34.83 -29.72
CA MET A 25 -4.41 33.66 -29.36
C MET A 25 -3.99 33.70 -27.88
N ILE A 26 -3.44 34.83 -27.42
CA ILE A 26 -3.05 35.03 -26.02
C ILE A 26 -4.25 34.85 -25.09
N ALA A 27 -5.40 35.47 -25.39
CA ALA A 27 -6.60 35.31 -24.57
C ALA A 27 -7.06 33.84 -24.47
N ARG A 28 -6.90 33.06 -25.54
CA ARG A 28 -7.21 31.62 -25.53
C ARG A 28 -6.21 30.85 -24.67
N GLU A 29 -4.92 31.14 -24.76
CA GLU A 29 -3.88 30.52 -23.95
C GLU A 29 -4.01 30.88 -22.47
N GLU A 30 -4.34 32.13 -22.15
CA GLU A 30 -4.60 32.56 -20.78
C GLU A 30 -5.83 31.86 -20.21
N ALA A 31 -6.90 31.69 -21.01
CA ALA A 31 -8.07 30.94 -20.59
C ALA A 31 -7.78 29.44 -20.37
N THR A 32 -6.94 28.81 -21.20
CA THR A 32 -6.52 27.42 -20.97
C THR A 32 -5.62 27.30 -19.75
N LYS A 33 -4.68 28.23 -19.57
CA LYS A 33 -3.79 28.30 -18.40
C LYS A 33 -4.60 28.49 -17.12
N ALA A 34 -5.54 29.43 -17.09
CA ALA A 34 -6.42 29.68 -15.95
C ALA A 34 -7.26 28.45 -15.57
N LYS A 35 -7.79 27.72 -16.57
CA LYS A 35 -8.51 26.46 -16.34
C LYS A 35 -7.59 25.34 -15.83
N ALA A 36 -6.33 25.33 -16.23
CA ALA A 36 -5.34 24.34 -15.79
C ALA A 36 -4.82 24.62 -14.37
N THR A 37 -4.64 25.89 -13.99
CA THR A 37 -4.24 26.29 -12.62
C THR A 37 -5.40 26.39 -11.64
N ALA A 38 -6.66 26.34 -12.10
CA ALA A 38 -7.81 26.33 -11.23
C ALA A 38 -7.75 25.15 -10.25
N GLU A 39 -7.47 25.46 -8.98
CA GLU A 39 -7.44 24.46 -7.91
C GLU A 39 -8.86 23.94 -7.67
N LYS A 40 -9.05 22.65 -7.90
CA LYS A 40 -10.30 21.99 -7.54
C LYS A 40 -10.37 21.89 -6.03
N GLN A 41 -11.45 22.39 -5.43
CA GLN A 41 -11.70 22.18 -4.01
C GLN A 41 -11.74 20.67 -3.72
N SER A 42 -10.77 20.21 -2.93
CA SER A 42 -10.74 18.82 -2.51
C SER A 42 -11.74 18.61 -1.37
N TYR A 43 -12.45 17.48 -1.42
CA TYR A 43 -13.35 17.10 -0.36
C TYR A 43 -12.56 16.77 0.92
N SER A 44 -12.79 17.52 1.99
CA SER A 44 -12.10 17.39 3.28
C SER A 44 -12.87 16.60 4.33
N GLY A 45 -14.04 16.07 3.98
CA GLY A 45 -14.89 15.34 4.92
C GLY A 45 -14.50 13.86 5.11
N PRO A 46 -15.10 13.19 6.11
CA PRO A 46 -14.93 11.76 6.36
C PRO A 46 -15.40 10.92 5.15
N LEU A 47 -14.56 10.01 4.62
CA LEU A 47 -14.95 9.12 3.51
C LEU A 47 -14.35 7.72 3.60
N LEU A 48 -15.05 6.77 2.97
CA LEU A 48 -14.55 5.42 2.69
C LEU A 48 -14.13 5.33 1.22
N ARG A 49 -12.88 4.94 0.97
CA ARG A 49 -12.36 4.74 -0.39
C ARG A 49 -12.16 3.26 -0.67
N PHE A 50 -12.88 2.75 -1.66
CA PHE A 50 -12.74 1.37 -2.14
C PHE A 50 -11.78 1.33 -3.33
N ARG A 51 -10.82 0.40 -3.31
CA ARG A 51 -9.89 0.16 -4.43
C ARG A 51 -9.80 -1.33 -4.71
N SER A 52 -10.32 -1.74 -5.86
CA SER A 52 -10.18 -3.10 -6.38
C SER A 52 -8.92 -3.21 -7.24
N PHE A 53 -8.15 -4.28 -7.05
CA PHE A 53 -7.01 -4.61 -7.90
C PHE A 53 -6.84 -6.13 -7.95
N ARG A 54 -6.31 -6.65 -9.06
CA ARG A 54 -5.94 -8.05 -9.18
C ARG A 54 -4.50 -8.24 -8.74
N GLN A 55 -4.27 -9.24 -7.90
CA GLN A 55 -2.94 -9.70 -7.50
C GLN A 55 -2.86 -11.20 -7.82
N GLY A 56 -2.26 -11.52 -8.96
CA GLY A 56 -2.31 -12.87 -9.53
C GLY A 56 -3.74 -13.28 -9.89
N GLU A 57 -4.13 -14.48 -9.47
CA GLU A 57 -5.48 -15.03 -9.66
C GLU A 57 -6.52 -14.45 -8.69
N THR A 58 -6.09 -13.78 -7.62
CA THR A 58 -7.01 -13.24 -6.60
C THR A 58 -7.39 -11.79 -6.90
N ALA A 59 -8.68 -11.50 -6.90
CA ALA A 59 -9.19 -10.14 -6.86
C ALA A 59 -9.26 -9.65 -5.40
N LYS A 60 -8.58 -8.55 -5.09
CA LYS A 60 -8.57 -7.95 -3.75
C LYS A 60 -9.24 -6.59 -3.77
N VAL A 61 -10.02 -6.30 -2.74
CA VAL A 61 -10.65 -5.01 -2.52
C VAL A 61 -10.10 -4.42 -1.22
N HIS A 62 -9.42 -3.29 -1.32
CA HIS A 62 -9.00 -2.51 -0.15
C HIS A 62 -10.07 -1.47 0.19
N VAL A 63 -10.37 -1.37 1.49
CA VAL A 63 -11.18 -0.30 2.07
C VAL A 63 -10.26 0.60 2.87
N ALA A 64 -10.19 1.88 2.47
CA ALA A 64 -9.43 2.89 3.20
C ALA A 64 -10.40 3.86 3.90
N VAL A 65 -10.22 4.02 5.20
CA VAL A 65 -10.89 5.04 6.00
C VAL A 65 -10.07 6.32 5.90
N CYS A 66 -10.58 7.34 5.24
CA CYS A 66 -9.89 8.60 4.96
C CYS A 66 -10.55 9.75 5.71
N ASN A 67 -9.74 10.75 6.10
CA ASN A 67 -10.19 11.97 6.79
C ASN A 67 -10.99 11.73 8.08
N MET A 68 -10.86 10.55 8.69
CA MET A 68 -11.48 10.22 9.98
C MET A 68 -10.66 9.18 10.74
N ARG A 69 -10.91 9.08 12.04
CA ARG A 69 -10.33 8.00 12.85
C ARG A 69 -10.99 6.68 12.49
N VAL A 70 -10.19 5.62 12.39
CA VAL A 70 -10.71 4.26 12.15
C VAL A 70 -11.67 3.88 13.30
N PRO A 71 -12.91 3.45 12.99
CA PRO A 71 -13.88 2.99 13.99
C PRO A 71 -13.30 1.89 14.86
N HIS A 72 -13.65 1.85 16.15
CA HIS A 72 -13.05 0.92 17.12
C HIS A 72 -13.14 -0.56 16.69
N HIS A 73 -14.26 -0.96 16.08
CA HIS A 73 -14.48 -2.33 15.59
C HIS A 73 -13.69 -2.68 14.31
N MET A 74 -13.14 -1.69 13.60
CA MET A 74 -12.29 -1.88 12.42
C MET A 74 -10.80 -1.79 12.76
N ARG A 75 -10.45 -1.46 14.01
CA ARG A 75 -9.05 -1.38 14.41
C ARG A 75 -8.47 -2.80 14.48
N PRO A 76 -7.23 -3.02 13.99
CA PRO A 76 -6.60 -4.31 14.12
C PRO A 76 -6.50 -4.66 15.60
N GLN A 77 -7.06 -5.81 15.96
CA GLN A 77 -6.94 -6.33 17.31
C GLN A 77 -5.46 -6.67 17.50
N ARG A 78 -4.80 -6.00 18.45
CA ARG A 78 -3.42 -6.32 18.77
C ARG A 78 -3.42 -7.69 19.43
N LEU A 79 -3.13 -8.72 18.65
CA LEU A 79 -2.73 -10.01 19.19
C LEU A 79 -1.47 -9.75 20.02
N GLY A 80 -1.46 -10.26 21.26
CA GLY A 80 -0.27 -10.23 22.09
C GLY A 80 0.92 -10.89 21.39
N PRO A 81 2.14 -10.72 21.92
CA PRO A 81 3.30 -11.44 21.38
C PRO A 81 3.00 -12.94 21.36
N ALA A 82 3.47 -13.63 20.31
CA ALA A 82 3.31 -15.07 20.21
C ALA A 82 3.87 -15.76 21.46
N PRO A 83 3.22 -16.82 21.97
CA PRO A 83 3.73 -17.55 23.13
C PRO A 83 5.14 -18.06 22.85
N PRO A 84 6.01 -18.15 23.88
CA PRO A 84 7.36 -18.67 23.70
C PRO A 84 7.32 -20.11 23.18
N LYS A 85 8.27 -20.45 22.31
CA LYS A 85 8.38 -21.81 21.78
C LYS A 85 8.75 -22.77 22.92
N PRO A 86 8.16 -23.97 22.98
CA PRO A 86 8.50 -24.95 24.01
C PRO A 86 9.96 -25.38 23.89
N VAL A 87 10.60 -25.68 25.02
CA VAL A 87 11.97 -26.19 25.09
C VAL A 87 11.97 -27.70 25.28
N CYS A 88 12.99 -28.38 24.77
CA CYS A 88 13.17 -29.81 24.88
C CYS A 88 13.34 -30.21 26.36
N ALA A 89 12.59 -31.22 26.81
CA ALA A 89 12.65 -31.69 28.20
C ALA A 89 14.00 -32.33 28.57
N ILE A 90 14.78 -32.82 27.59
CA ILE A 90 16.09 -33.45 27.80
C ILE A 90 17.24 -32.45 27.59
N THR A 91 17.26 -31.77 26.44
CA THR A 91 18.42 -30.97 25.99
C THR A 91 18.27 -29.47 26.22
N GLY A 92 17.10 -28.97 26.62
CA GLY A 92 16.82 -27.54 26.80
C GLY A 92 16.79 -26.71 25.51
N GLN A 93 17.12 -27.30 24.36
CA GLN A 93 17.06 -26.65 23.04
C GLN A 93 15.60 -26.40 22.60
N PRO A 94 15.33 -25.43 21.70
CA PRO A 94 13.98 -25.20 21.20
C PRO A 94 13.40 -26.48 20.59
N ALA A 95 12.27 -26.94 21.12
CA ALA A 95 11.65 -28.17 20.68
C ALA A 95 10.94 -27.98 19.34
N LYS A 96 11.22 -28.88 18.41
CA LYS A 96 10.60 -28.93 17.09
C LYS A 96 9.37 -29.85 17.07
N TYR A 97 9.34 -30.84 17.95
CA TYR A 97 8.33 -31.90 17.97
C TYR A 97 7.86 -32.19 19.40
N ARG A 98 6.73 -32.90 19.52
CA ARG A 98 6.20 -33.45 20.79
C ARG A 98 5.99 -34.94 20.63
N ASP A 99 6.35 -35.72 21.64
CA ASP A 99 6.12 -37.16 21.63
C ASP A 99 4.65 -37.47 22.00
N PRO A 100 3.91 -38.28 21.21
CA PRO A 100 2.49 -38.55 21.44
C PRO A 100 2.19 -39.36 22.71
N LEU A 101 3.16 -40.12 23.23
CA LEU A 101 2.97 -40.94 24.43
C LEU A 101 3.21 -40.12 25.70
N THR A 102 4.30 -39.35 25.75
CA THR A 102 4.65 -38.55 26.93
C THR A 102 4.09 -37.13 26.93
N GLY A 103 3.67 -36.62 25.76
CA GLY A 103 3.29 -35.22 25.57
C GLY A 103 4.46 -34.23 25.67
N GLN A 104 5.68 -34.72 25.92
CA GLN A 104 6.85 -33.89 26.20
C GLN A 104 7.46 -33.33 24.90
N PRO A 105 7.86 -32.05 24.89
CA PRO A 105 8.57 -31.45 23.77
C PRO A 105 10.01 -31.95 23.64
N TYR A 106 10.47 -32.20 22.40
CA TYR A 106 11.84 -32.62 22.10
C TYR A 106 12.42 -31.96 20.83
N ALA A 107 13.75 -31.89 20.76
CA ALA A 107 14.48 -31.25 19.65
C ALA A 107 15.15 -32.25 18.69
N THR A 108 15.83 -33.27 19.21
CA THR A 108 16.64 -34.25 18.45
C THR A 108 16.10 -35.68 18.57
N VAL A 109 16.53 -36.57 17.69
CA VAL A 109 16.15 -37.99 17.72
C VAL A 109 16.69 -38.69 18.98
N GLU A 110 17.89 -38.32 19.43
CA GLU A 110 18.49 -38.83 20.67
C GLU A 110 17.62 -38.48 21.89
N ALA A 111 17.19 -37.21 21.99
CA ALA A 111 16.28 -36.76 23.04
C ALA A 111 14.95 -37.54 23.02
N PHE A 112 14.44 -37.89 21.84
CA PHE A 112 13.23 -38.70 21.72
C PHE A 112 13.42 -40.14 22.23
N GLN A 113 14.54 -40.78 21.89
CA GLN A 113 14.85 -42.12 22.39
C GLN A 113 15.00 -42.12 23.91
N GLU A 114 15.66 -41.10 24.45
CA GLU A 114 15.86 -40.92 25.88
C GLU A 114 14.53 -40.68 26.63
N LEU A 115 13.65 -39.84 26.09
CA LEU A 115 12.30 -39.64 26.61
C LEU A 115 11.50 -40.94 26.68
N ARG A 116 11.55 -41.77 25.64
CA ARG A 116 10.87 -43.07 25.63
C ARG A 116 11.50 -44.06 26.60
N ARG A 117 12.82 -44.08 26.72
CA ARG A 117 13.53 -44.93 27.70
C ARG A 117 13.10 -44.58 29.13
N ILE A 118 13.06 -43.29 29.47
CA ILE A 118 12.62 -42.80 30.78
C ILE A 118 11.15 -43.14 31.02
N HIS A 119 10.28 -42.94 30.04
CA HIS A 119 8.87 -43.27 30.15
C HIS A 119 8.62 -44.78 30.38
N SER A 120 9.33 -45.64 29.65
CA SER A 120 9.25 -47.10 29.85
C SER A 120 9.80 -47.54 31.20
N ALA A 121 10.86 -46.91 31.71
CA ALA A 121 11.40 -47.19 33.04
C ALA A 121 10.48 -46.70 34.17
N ALA A 122 9.85 -45.54 34.01
CA ALA A 122 8.87 -44.99 34.95
C ALA A 122 7.61 -45.87 35.03
N GLY A 123 7.16 -46.45 33.91
CA GLY A 123 6.04 -47.39 33.88
C GLY A 123 6.33 -48.75 34.53
N ALA A 124 7.59 -49.13 34.74
CA ALA A 124 7.98 -50.40 35.36
C ALA A 124 8.16 -50.33 36.89
N THR A 125 8.09 -49.14 37.48
CA THR A 125 8.27 -48.88 38.92
C THR A 125 6.96 -48.52 39.63
N SER A 126 5.81 -48.72 38.97
CA SER A 126 4.46 -48.54 39.53
C SER A 126 3.73 -49.87 39.65
#